data_AF-A0A5K3FZI8-F1
#
_entry.id   AF-A0A5K3FZI8-F1
#
_cell.length_a   1.000
_cell.length_b   1.000
_cell.length_c   1.000
_cell.angle_alpha   90.00
_cell.angle_beta   90.00
_cell.angle_gamma   90.00
#
_symmetry.space_group_name_H-M   'P 1'
#
loop_
_entity.id
_entity.type
_entity.pdbx_description
1 polymer ?
#
loop_
_entity_poly.entity_id
_entity_poly.type
_entity_poly.pdbx_seq_one_letter_code
_entity_poly.pdbx_strand_id
1 'polypeptide(L)'
;MCYNTLSPLENHHCAVAFELVHTPATNIFVNFCDKEFATVRQNTVRYILGTDMAKHTDILEAFTAKMVEHSLRGENSEDNQSVTTVDAVNGVTAPNFSQLAAIFDDDDESHTLTMVVLLKMCDISTEIRPDEVAQPWLDGLINELAAQAFFQCTGPLPTPRDAHVSAVAAAVVAGWEALCPPSFVVSSRVHGGWQLIMCPS
;
A
#
# COMPACT_ATOMS: atom_id res chain seq x y z
N MET A 1 -14.00 22.24 -6.18
CA MET A 1 -13.90 20.89 -5.58
C MET A 1 -14.21 19.86 -6.66
N CYS A 2 -13.24 19.50 -7.49
CA CYS A 2 -13.48 18.69 -8.69
C CYS A 2 -13.56 17.17 -8.42
N TYR A 3 -13.22 16.68 -7.23
CA TYR A 3 -13.06 15.25 -6.93
C TYR A 3 -13.99 14.71 -5.82
N ASN A 4 -15.17 15.28 -5.63
CA ASN A 4 -16.24 14.76 -4.74
C ASN A 4 -15.75 14.16 -3.40
N THR A 5 -14.76 14.80 -2.75
CA THR A 5 -14.10 14.40 -1.49
C THR A 5 -13.40 13.03 -1.43
N LEU A 6 -13.43 12.20 -2.48
CA LEU A 6 -12.82 10.86 -2.49
C LEU A 6 -11.46 10.87 -3.19
N SER A 7 -10.43 10.35 -2.53
CA SER A 7 -9.06 10.20 -3.07
C SER A 7 -8.57 11.44 -3.86
N PRO A 8 -8.58 12.66 -3.27
CA PRO A 8 -8.40 13.89 -4.03
C PRO A 8 -7.01 14.02 -4.68
N LEU A 9 -5.96 13.54 -4.00
CA LEU A 9 -4.59 13.59 -4.51
C LEU A 9 -4.38 12.53 -5.59
N GLU A 10 -4.89 11.32 -5.40
CA GLU A 10 -4.73 10.22 -6.37
C GLU A 10 -5.51 10.51 -7.66
N ASN A 11 -6.69 11.14 -7.56
CA ASN A 11 -7.41 11.63 -8.73
C ASN A 11 -6.64 12.75 -9.45
N HIS A 12 -5.96 13.62 -8.70
CA HIS A 12 -5.09 14.64 -9.29
C HIS A 12 -3.89 14.00 -10.00
N HIS A 13 -3.24 13.00 -9.40
CA HIS A 13 -2.16 12.24 -10.01
C HIS A 13 -2.60 11.61 -11.34
N CYS A 14 -3.78 10.97 -11.36
CA CYS A 14 -4.35 10.44 -12.60
C CYS A 14 -4.56 11.53 -13.66
N ALA A 15 -5.17 12.66 -13.28
CA ALA A 15 -5.47 13.74 -14.22
C ALA A 15 -4.20 14.30 -14.87
N VAL A 16 -3.18 14.61 -14.06
CA VAL A 16 -1.89 15.14 -14.55
C VAL A 16 -1.16 14.11 -15.40
N ALA A 17 -1.12 12.84 -14.98
CA ALA A 17 -0.47 11.78 -15.75
C ALA A 17 -1.09 11.64 -17.15
N PHE A 18 -2.43 11.64 -17.26
CA PHE A 18 -3.08 11.53 -18.56
C PHE A 18 -3.04 12.83 -19.36
N GLU A 19 -2.96 14.01 -18.73
CA GLU A 19 -2.70 15.26 -19.44
C GLU A 19 -1.34 15.23 -20.17
N LEU A 20 -0.30 14.72 -19.50
CA LEU A 20 1.02 14.51 -20.11
C LEU A 20 0.96 13.50 -21.26
N VAL A 21 0.18 12.43 -21.12
CA VAL A 21 0.00 11.45 -22.20
C VAL A 21 -0.73 12.04 -23.42
N HIS A 22 -1.66 12.98 -23.22
CA HIS A 22 -2.34 13.65 -24.35
C HIS A 22 -1.41 14.60 -25.11
N THR A 23 -0.29 15.01 -24.52
CA THR A 23 0.69 15.87 -25.18
C THR A 23 1.57 15.02 -26.12
N PRO A 24 1.60 15.29 -27.45
CA PRO A 24 2.31 14.43 -28.40
C PRO A 24 3.81 14.26 -28.12
N ALA A 25 4.46 15.26 -27.54
CA ALA A 25 5.88 15.22 -27.20
C ALA A 25 6.23 14.26 -26.05
N THR A 26 5.25 13.93 -25.20
CA THR A 26 5.41 13.11 -23.99
C THR A 26 4.54 11.85 -24.01
N ASN A 27 3.82 11.61 -25.10
CA ASN A 27 2.98 10.43 -25.25
C ASN A 27 3.83 9.17 -25.49
N ILE A 28 3.92 8.31 -24.49
CA ILE A 28 4.62 7.03 -24.58
C ILE A 28 3.77 5.91 -25.21
N PHE A 29 2.48 6.15 -25.46
CA PHE A 29 1.52 5.18 -25.99
C PHE A 29 1.17 5.40 -27.47
N VAL A 30 2.00 6.14 -28.20
CA VAL A 30 1.75 6.49 -29.63
C VAL A 30 1.56 5.29 -30.56
N ASN A 31 2.09 4.12 -30.19
CA ASN A 31 2.01 2.89 -30.98
C ASN A 31 0.91 1.93 -30.52
N PHE A 32 0.12 2.31 -29.52
CA PHE A 32 -0.96 1.47 -28.99
C PHE A 32 -2.21 1.68 -29.83
N CYS A 33 -2.98 0.62 -30.07
CA CYS A 33 -4.33 0.78 -30.58
C CYS A 33 -5.27 1.27 -29.47
N ASP A 34 -6.44 1.80 -29.86
CA ASP A 34 -7.41 2.37 -28.92
C ASP A 34 -7.82 1.40 -27.80
N LYS A 35 -7.88 0.10 -28.11
CA LYS A 35 -8.22 -0.95 -27.14
C LYS A 35 -7.13 -1.13 -26.09
N GLU A 36 -5.87 -1.22 -26.53
CA GLU A 36 -4.72 -1.36 -25.63
C GLU A 36 -4.58 -0.13 -24.74
N PHE A 37 -4.73 1.08 -25.32
CA PHE A 37 -4.69 2.31 -24.57
C PHE A 37 -5.83 2.40 -23.53
N ALA A 38 -7.04 1.99 -23.90
CA ALA A 38 -8.17 1.94 -22.96
C ALA A 38 -7.89 1.00 -21.77
N THR A 39 -7.32 -0.19 -22.03
CA THR A 39 -6.93 -1.15 -20.98
C THR A 39 -5.84 -0.58 -20.08
N VAL A 40 -4.76 -0.03 -20.65
CA VAL A 40 -3.70 0.60 -19.85
C VAL A 40 -4.25 1.73 -19.01
N ARG A 41 -5.06 2.62 -19.61
CA ARG A 41 -5.67 3.72 -18.89
C ARG A 41 -6.52 3.24 -17.72
N GLN A 42 -7.37 2.23 -17.94
CA GLN A 42 -8.22 1.67 -16.88
C GLN A 42 -7.37 1.08 -15.74
N ASN A 43 -6.34 0.31 -16.06
CA ASN A 43 -5.46 -0.32 -15.07
C ASN A 43 -4.63 0.71 -14.31
N THR A 44 -4.00 1.67 -15.00
CA THR A 44 -3.24 2.76 -14.36
C THR A 44 -4.11 3.57 -13.39
N VAL A 45 -5.36 3.89 -13.76
CA VAL A 45 -6.28 4.58 -12.84
C VAL A 45 -6.56 3.72 -11.60
N ARG A 46 -6.83 2.42 -11.78
CA ARG A 46 -7.03 1.49 -10.65
C ARG A 46 -5.80 1.43 -9.73
N TYR A 47 -4.61 1.37 -10.31
CA TYR A 47 -3.35 1.30 -9.56
C TYR A 47 -3.09 2.58 -8.75
N ILE A 48 -3.21 3.76 -9.38
CA ILE A 48 -3.02 5.04 -8.71
C ILE A 48 -4.07 5.25 -7.61
N LEU A 49 -5.35 4.93 -7.87
CA LEU A 49 -6.39 5.05 -6.84
C LEU A 49 -6.24 4.04 -5.69
N GLY A 50 -5.50 2.95 -5.91
CA GLY A 50 -5.15 1.96 -4.89
C GLY A 50 -4.01 2.41 -3.98
N THR A 51 -3.22 3.42 -4.36
CA THR A 51 -2.18 3.97 -3.47
C THR A 51 -2.77 4.77 -2.31
N ASP A 52 -4.02 5.26 -2.45
CA ASP A 52 -4.76 5.91 -1.37
C ASP A 52 -4.72 5.08 -0.07
N MET A 53 -4.16 5.66 0.98
CA MET A 53 -4.00 4.99 2.26
C MET A 53 -5.32 4.83 3.02
N ALA A 54 -6.36 5.59 2.70
CA ALA A 54 -7.70 5.38 3.27
C ALA A 54 -8.30 4.02 2.88
N LYS A 55 -7.83 3.42 1.78
CA LYS A 55 -8.28 2.09 1.29
C LYS A 55 -7.34 0.95 1.67
N HIS A 56 -6.27 1.24 2.41
CA HIS A 56 -5.21 0.27 2.68
C HIS A 56 -5.75 -1.01 3.32
N THR A 57 -6.57 -0.87 4.38
CA THR A 57 -7.17 -2.01 5.08
C THR A 57 -8.07 -2.83 4.17
N ASP A 58 -9.00 -2.18 3.44
CA ASP A 58 -9.91 -2.88 2.51
C ASP A 58 -9.16 -3.69 1.44
N ILE A 59 -8.07 -3.12 0.91
CA ILE A 59 -7.23 -3.78 -0.09
C ILE A 59 -6.50 -5.00 0.50
N LEU A 60 -5.96 -4.88 1.72
CA LEU A 60 -5.29 -5.99 2.39
C LEU A 60 -6.27 -7.10 2.78
N GLU A 61 -7.47 -6.75 3.24
CA GLU A 61 -8.53 -7.72 3.55
C GLU A 61 -8.96 -8.49 2.29
N ALA A 62 -9.19 -7.78 1.17
CA ALA A 62 -9.51 -8.40 -0.10
C ALA A 62 -8.39 -9.35 -0.58
N PHE A 63 -7.13 -8.93 -0.45
CA PHE A 63 -5.98 -9.76 -0.84
C PHE A 63 -5.83 -10.98 0.07
N THR A 64 -6.03 -10.81 1.37
CA THR A 64 -6.02 -11.91 2.35
C THR A 64 -7.11 -12.93 2.06
N ALA A 65 -8.32 -12.47 1.71
CA ALA A 65 -9.40 -13.36 1.30
C ALA A 65 -9.02 -14.20 0.08
N LYS A 66 -8.34 -13.62 -0.91
CA LYS A 66 -7.81 -14.34 -2.08
C LYS A 66 -6.74 -15.36 -1.72
N MET A 67 -5.86 -15.05 -0.78
CA MET A 67 -4.86 -16.02 -0.29
C MET A 67 -5.51 -17.23 0.39
N VAL A 68 -6.56 -17.01 1.20
CA VAL A 68 -7.31 -18.08 1.85
C VAL A 68 -8.04 -18.94 0.81
N GLU A 69 -8.72 -18.31 -0.16
CA GLU A 69 -9.38 -19.02 -1.26
C GLU A 69 -8.41 -19.95 -2.01
N HIS A 70 -7.21 -19.45 -2.32
CA HIS A 70 -6.20 -20.22 -3.05
C HIS A 70 -5.55 -21.32 -2.19
N SER A 71 -5.48 -21.13 -0.86
CA SER A 71 -4.99 -22.16 0.07
C SER A 71 -6.00 -23.32 0.17
N LEU A 72 -7.30 -23.01 0.28
CA LEU A 72 -8.37 -24.01 0.29
C LEU A 72 -8.48 -24.79 -1.03
N ARG A 73 -8.15 -24.16 -2.18
CA ARG A 73 -8.07 -24.88 -3.48
C ARG A 73 -6.97 -25.94 -3.49
N GLY A 74 -5.88 -25.74 -2.74
CA GLY A 74 -4.75 -26.68 -2.64
C GLY A 74 -5.02 -27.93 -1.78
N GLU A 75 -5.91 -27.83 -0.78
CA GLU A 75 -6.21 -28.91 0.17
C GLU A 75 -7.31 -29.88 -0.31
N ASN A 76 -7.88 -29.69 -1.50
CA ASN A 76 -8.82 -30.66 -2.10
C ASN A 76 -8.14 -31.96 -2.60
N SER A 77 -6.92 -32.25 -2.13
CA SER A 77 -6.33 -33.59 -2.10
C SER A 77 -6.27 -34.04 -0.64
N GLU A 78 -7.36 -34.65 -0.18
CA GLU A 78 -7.52 -35.46 1.04
C GLU A 78 -7.01 -34.86 2.38
N ASP A 79 -7.86 -34.09 3.08
CA ASP A 79 -8.33 -34.44 4.45
C ASP A 79 -9.30 -33.40 5.03
N ASN A 80 -10.40 -33.88 5.61
CA ASN A 80 -11.47 -33.07 6.20
C ASN A 80 -11.06 -32.43 7.54
N GLN A 81 -10.90 -31.10 7.60
CA GLN A 81 -11.17 -30.37 8.84
C GLN A 81 -11.74 -28.97 8.58
N SER A 82 -12.95 -28.74 9.08
CA SER A 82 -13.67 -27.46 8.97
C SER A 82 -12.97 -26.38 9.80
N VAL A 83 -12.23 -25.49 9.14
CA VAL A 83 -11.66 -24.28 9.75
C VAL A 83 -12.67 -23.13 9.62
N THR A 84 -13.14 -22.62 10.75
CA THR A 84 -14.05 -21.47 10.81
C THR A 84 -13.29 -20.16 10.55
N THR A 85 -13.95 -19.25 9.83
CA THR A 85 -13.46 -18.02 9.18
C THR A 85 -12.83 -16.94 10.07
N VAL A 86 -12.67 -17.18 11.37
CA VAL A 86 -12.20 -16.18 12.36
C VAL A 86 -10.81 -16.45 12.91
N ASP A 87 -10.28 -17.68 12.81
CA ASP A 87 -8.94 -18.01 13.32
C ASP A 87 -7.83 -17.87 12.26
N ALA A 88 -8.18 -17.71 10.98
CA ALA A 88 -7.22 -17.59 9.88
C ALA A 88 -6.49 -16.23 9.86
N VAL A 89 -7.08 -15.15 10.37
CA VAL A 89 -6.49 -13.80 10.29
C VAL A 89 -5.21 -13.67 11.11
N ASN A 90 -5.06 -14.45 12.19
CA ASN A 90 -3.88 -14.43 13.06
C ASN A 90 -2.77 -15.42 12.64
N GLY A 91 -2.99 -16.22 11.59
CA GLY A 91 -2.08 -17.30 11.17
C GLY A 91 -1.65 -17.25 9.70
N VAL A 92 -2.12 -16.28 8.93
CA VAL A 92 -1.71 -16.10 7.53
C VAL A 92 -0.26 -15.60 7.52
N THR A 93 0.65 -16.52 7.24
CA THR A 93 2.05 -16.18 6.94
C THR A 93 2.11 -15.47 5.59
N ALA A 94 3.12 -14.61 5.42
CA ALA A 94 3.37 -13.94 4.15
C ALA A 94 3.37 -14.95 2.98
N PRO A 95 2.70 -14.65 1.85
CA PRO A 95 2.63 -15.58 0.74
C PRO A 95 4.03 -15.82 0.19
N ASN A 96 4.36 -17.08 -0.09
CA ASN A 96 5.57 -17.39 -0.84
C ASN A 96 5.41 -16.99 -2.32
N PHE A 97 6.51 -16.91 -3.05
CA PHE A 97 6.51 -16.47 -4.44
C PHE A 97 5.58 -17.30 -5.33
N SER A 98 5.50 -18.62 -5.14
CA SER A 98 4.62 -19.48 -5.93
C SER A 98 3.13 -19.24 -5.65
N GLN A 99 2.76 -18.99 -4.38
CA GLN A 99 1.38 -18.63 -4.02
C GLN A 99 1.00 -17.28 -4.62
N LEU A 100 1.90 -16.30 -4.55
CA LEU A 100 1.69 -14.99 -5.12
C LEU A 100 1.52 -15.05 -6.65
N ALA A 101 2.37 -15.81 -7.33
CA ALA A 101 2.27 -16.01 -8.78
C ALA A 101 0.95 -16.71 -9.17
N ALA A 102 0.51 -17.70 -8.38
CA ALA A 102 -0.74 -18.39 -8.64
C ALA A 102 -1.98 -17.49 -8.49
N ILE A 103 -2.00 -16.61 -7.48
CA ILE A 103 -3.05 -15.59 -7.32
C ILE A 103 -3.01 -14.57 -8.46
N PHE A 104 -1.80 -14.16 -8.85
CA PHE A 104 -1.59 -13.21 -9.94
C PHE A 104 -2.15 -13.71 -11.28
N ASP A 105 -2.02 -15.00 -11.56
CA ASP A 105 -2.44 -15.64 -12.82
C ASP A 105 -3.90 -16.16 -12.80
N ASP A 106 -4.66 -16.01 -11.71
CA ASP A 106 -6.00 -16.62 -11.56
C ASP A 106 -7.06 -15.93 -12.44
N ASP A 107 -7.24 -14.62 -12.25
CA ASP A 107 -8.22 -13.81 -12.99
C ASP A 107 -7.79 -12.32 -13.03
N ASP A 108 -8.42 -11.53 -13.90
CA ASP A 108 -8.07 -10.11 -14.11
C ASP A 108 -8.17 -9.26 -12.82
N GLU A 109 -9.10 -9.60 -11.92
CA GLU A 109 -9.29 -8.87 -10.66
C GLU A 109 -8.23 -9.29 -9.64
N SER A 110 -7.91 -10.59 -9.54
CA SER A 110 -6.80 -11.09 -8.72
C SER A 110 -5.44 -10.55 -9.18
N HIS A 111 -5.23 -10.47 -10.50
CA HIS A 111 -4.07 -9.82 -11.13
C HIS A 111 -3.98 -8.34 -10.74
N THR A 112 -5.10 -7.61 -10.87
CA THR A 112 -5.19 -6.18 -10.52
C THR A 112 -4.90 -5.96 -9.04
N LEU A 113 -5.53 -6.74 -8.16
CA LEU A 113 -5.37 -6.64 -6.72
C LEU A 113 -3.93 -6.92 -6.30
N THR A 114 -3.31 -7.95 -6.88
CA THR A 114 -1.89 -8.27 -6.63
C THR A 114 -0.97 -7.13 -7.07
N MET A 115 -1.23 -6.52 -8.23
CA MET A 115 -0.47 -5.35 -8.70
C MET A 115 -0.63 -4.14 -7.77
N VAL A 116 -1.85 -3.89 -7.28
CA VAL A 116 -2.09 -2.81 -6.30
C VAL A 116 -1.31 -3.08 -5.01
N VAL A 117 -1.36 -4.29 -4.47
CA VAL A 117 -0.63 -4.66 -3.24
C VAL A 117 0.87 -4.47 -3.44
N LEU A 118 1.43 -4.96 -4.56
CA LEU A 118 2.84 -4.78 -4.90
C LEU A 118 3.23 -3.30 -5.01
N LEU A 119 2.41 -2.50 -5.69
CA LEU A 119 2.65 -1.06 -5.82
C LEU A 119 2.64 -0.37 -4.46
N LYS A 120 1.69 -0.71 -3.58
CA LYS A 120 1.66 -0.20 -2.21
C LYS A 120 2.90 -0.61 -1.41
N MET A 121 3.36 -1.85 -1.55
CA MET A 121 4.61 -2.27 -0.91
C MET A 121 5.79 -1.45 -1.39
N CYS A 122 5.86 -1.12 -2.69
CA CYS A 122 6.89 -0.24 -3.21
C CYS A 122 6.80 1.18 -2.61
N ASP A 123 5.59 1.72 -2.49
CA ASP A 123 5.32 3.09 -2.00
C ASP A 123 5.79 3.31 -0.56
N ILE A 124 5.71 2.29 0.30
CA ILE A 124 6.14 2.35 1.71
C ILE A 124 7.45 1.59 1.97
N SER A 125 8.20 1.19 0.94
CA SER A 125 9.41 0.36 1.08
C SER A 125 10.63 1.09 1.64
N THR A 126 10.52 2.36 2.03
CA THR A 126 11.65 3.15 2.55
C THR A 126 12.16 2.61 3.87
N GLU A 127 11.25 2.20 4.76
CA GLU A 127 11.56 1.78 6.14
C GLU A 127 12.35 0.45 6.21
N ILE A 128 12.36 -0.32 5.13
CA ILE A 128 13.03 -1.63 5.07
C ILE A 128 14.41 -1.53 4.44
N ARG A 129 14.78 -0.33 3.96
CA ARG A 129 16.12 -0.08 3.43
C ARG A 129 17.11 0.06 4.59
N PRO A 130 18.41 -0.15 4.35
CA PRO A 130 19.43 0.17 5.34
C PRO A 130 19.32 1.62 5.82
N ASP A 131 19.64 1.88 7.08
CA ASP A 131 19.45 3.18 7.73
C ASP A 131 20.01 4.36 6.93
N GLU A 132 21.20 4.19 6.33
CA GLU A 132 21.84 5.23 5.49
C GLU A 132 20.98 5.65 4.30
N VAL A 133 20.15 4.74 3.79
CA VAL A 133 19.20 4.98 2.69
C VAL A 133 17.86 5.45 3.21
N ALA A 134 17.35 4.88 4.31
CA ALA A 134 16.02 5.20 4.85
C ALA A 134 15.97 6.59 5.51
N GLN A 135 17.03 6.98 6.22
CA GLN A 135 17.04 8.19 7.04
C GLN A 135 16.70 9.48 6.26
N PRO A 136 17.25 9.75 5.06
CA PRO A 136 16.88 10.94 4.30
C PRO A 136 15.39 10.98 3.89
N TRP A 137 14.76 9.83 3.63
CA TRP A 137 13.33 9.76 3.32
C TRP A 137 12.49 10.08 4.56
N LEU A 138 12.85 9.51 5.70
CA LEU A 138 12.19 9.77 6.98
C LEU A 138 12.29 11.26 7.37
N ASP A 139 13.47 11.86 7.22
CA ASP A 139 13.67 13.29 7.48
C ASP A 139 12.81 14.16 6.56
N GLY A 140 12.72 13.80 5.27
CA GLY A 140 11.83 14.46 4.31
C GLY A 140 10.35 14.38 4.72
N LEU A 141 9.90 13.18 5.10
CA LEU A 141 8.52 12.94 5.56
C LEU A 141 8.20 13.75 6.82
N ILE A 142 9.08 13.74 7.82
CA ILE A 142 8.90 14.51 9.06
C ILE A 142 8.83 16.01 8.76
N ASN A 143 9.71 16.52 7.89
CA ASN A 143 9.71 17.92 7.50
C ASN A 143 8.40 18.33 6.81
N GLU A 144 7.89 17.49 5.90
CA GLU A 144 6.62 17.73 5.23
C GLU A 144 5.45 17.75 6.22
N LEU A 145 5.36 16.76 7.10
CA LEU A 145 4.31 16.68 8.12
C LEU A 145 4.35 17.86 9.09
N ALA A 146 5.55 18.30 9.49
CA ALA A 146 5.71 19.48 10.35
C ALA A 146 5.23 20.75 9.64
N ALA A 147 5.54 20.92 8.36
CA ALA A 147 5.06 22.05 7.56
C ALA A 147 3.52 22.03 7.44
N GLN A 148 2.93 20.87 7.15
CA GLN A 148 1.47 20.72 7.10
C GLN A 148 0.81 21.06 8.45
N ALA A 149 1.35 20.56 9.56
CA ALA A 149 0.85 20.85 10.90
C ALA A 149 0.91 22.35 11.23
N PHE A 150 2.00 23.03 10.83
CA PHE A 150 2.13 24.48 10.98
C PHE A 150 1.06 25.25 10.20
N PHE A 151 0.82 24.90 8.93
CA PHE A 151 -0.24 25.51 8.12
C PHE A 151 -1.64 25.26 8.70
N GLN A 152 -1.89 24.09 9.29
CA GLN A 152 -3.16 23.78 9.94
C GLN A 152 -3.35 24.59 11.24
N CYS A 153 -2.29 24.79 12.02
CA CYS A 153 -2.35 25.57 13.26
C CYS A 153 -2.49 27.07 13.04
N THR A 154 -1.92 27.58 11.95
CA THR A 154 -1.97 29.01 11.60
C THR A 154 -3.12 29.37 10.67
N GLY A 155 -3.71 28.36 10.01
CA GLY A 155 -4.91 28.48 9.19
C GLY A 155 -6.22 28.30 9.97
N PRO A 156 -7.38 28.51 9.32
CA PRO A 156 -8.70 28.43 9.95
C PRO A 156 -9.21 26.99 10.21
N LEU A 157 -8.37 25.96 10.10
CA LEU A 157 -8.77 24.55 10.19
C LEU A 157 -8.61 23.99 11.62
N PRO A 158 -9.56 23.19 12.15
CA PRO A 158 -9.46 22.60 13.47
C PRO A 158 -8.47 21.41 13.48
N THR A 159 -7.61 21.34 14.50
CA THR A 159 -6.57 20.30 14.67
C THR A 159 -6.92 19.24 15.72
N PRO A 160 -6.58 17.95 15.52
CA PRO A 160 -6.20 17.03 16.59
C PRO A 160 -4.66 16.94 16.67
N ARG A 161 -4.08 17.42 17.77
CA ARG A 161 -2.68 17.87 17.88
C ARG A 161 -1.63 16.75 18.06
N ASP A 162 -2.02 15.55 18.49
CA ASP A 162 -1.05 14.53 18.94
C ASP A 162 -1.24 13.13 18.33
N ALA A 163 -2.31 12.91 17.57
CA ALA A 163 -2.65 11.58 17.03
C ALA A 163 -1.96 11.28 15.69
N HIS A 164 -1.68 12.28 14.84
CA HIS A 164 -1.33 12.03 13.43
C HIS A 164 0.09 11.49 13.22
N VAL A 165 1.11 12.04 13.90
CA VAL A 165 2.50 11.56 13.74
C VAL A 165 2.65 10.15 14.32
N SER A 166 1.97 9.87 15.44
CA SER A 166 1.94 8.54 16.03
C SER A 166 1.09 7.57 15.21
N ALA A 167 0.02 8.02 14.56
CA ALA A 167 -0.85 7.20 13.72
C ALA A 167 -0.21 6.85 12.38
N VAL A 168 0.61 7.73 11.78
CA VAL A 168 1.32 7.42 10.53
C VAL A 168 2.43 6.40 10.81
N ALA A 169 3.25 6.61 11.83
CA ALA A 169 4.23 5.61 12.26
C ALA A 169 3.55 4.30 12.66
N ALA A 170 2.44 4.34 13.41
CA ALA A 170 1.69 3.14 13.78
C ALA A 170 0.99 2.46 12.59
N ALA A 171 0.50 3.19 11.58
CA ALA A 171 -0.12 2.62 10.39
C ALA A 171 0.93 1.99 9.47
N VAL A 172 2.10 2.60 9.35
CA VAL A 172 3.25 2.04 8.62
C VAL A 172 3.77 0.78 9.31
N VAL A 173 3.89 0.80 10.64
CA VAL A 173 4.27 -0.37 11.45
C VAL A 173 3.22 -1.48 11.39
N ALA A 174 1.94 -1.15 11.56
CA ALA A 174 0.85 -2.12 11.52
C ALA A 174 0.67 -2.73 10.13
N GLY A 175 0.84 -1.95 9.06
CA GLY A 175 0.85 -2.46 7.69
C GLY A 175 2.01 -3.42 7.41
N TRP A 176 3.15 -3.22 8.06
CA TRP A 176 4.31 -4.12 7.97
C TRP A 176 4.15 -5.38 8.82
N GLU A 177 3.68 -5.27 10.07
CA GLU A 177 3.39 -6.42 10.95
C GLU A 177 2.32 -7.37 10.37
N ALA A 178 1.41 -6.86 9.53
CA ALA A 178 0.41 -7.66 8.83
C ALA A 178 0.97 -8.47 7.64
N LEU A 179 2.16 -8.13 7.13
CA LEU A 179 2.71 -8.69 5.89
C LEU A 179 4.09 -9.34 6.03
N CYS A 180 4.81 -9.08 7.13
CA CYS A 180 6.09 -9.70 7.44
C CYS A 180 6.02 -10.49 8.75
N PRO A 181 6.70 -11.64 8.86
CA PRO A 181 6.66 -12.48 10.05
C PRO A 181 7.15 -11.73 11.31
N PRO A 182 6.73 -12.17 12.52
CA PRO A 182 6.97 -11.48 13.82
C PRO A 182 8.46 -11.33 14.24
N SER A 183 9.40 -11.64 13.35
CA SER A 183 10.84 -11.41 13.51
C SER A 183 11.25 -9.94 13.38
N PHE A 184 10.38 -9.08 12.82
CA PHE A 184 10.61 -7.64 12.67
C PHE A 184 9.72 -6.86 13.64
N VAL A 185 10.17 -6.73 14.89
CA VAL A 185 9.47 -5.93 15.91
C VAL A 185 9.85 -4.47 15.77
N VAL A 186 8.88 -3.58 15.57
CA VAL A 186 9.06 -2.14 15.75
C VAL A 186 8.63 -1.78 17.16
N SER A 187 9.59 -1.51 18.05
CA SER A 187 9.27 -1.03 19.40
C SER A 187 9.96 0.28 19.78
N SER A 188 9.14 1.08 20.44
CA SER A 188 9.20 2.45 20.94
C SER A 188 10.49 3.03 21.55
N ARG A 189 10.64 4.34 21.29
CA ARG A 189 11.23 5.43 22.10
C ARG A 189 12.33 5.04 23.09
N VAL A 190 13.57 5.33 22.70
CA VAL A 190 14.70 5.43 23.63
C VAL A 190 15.47 6.72 23.32
N HIS A 191 15.48 7.66 24.28
CA HIS A 191 16.31 8.89 24.31
C HIS A 191 16.03 9.99 23.26
N GLY A 192 14.77 10.44 23.12
CA GLY A 192 14.46 11.73 22.49
C GLY A 192 14.57 11.77 20.96
N GLY A 193 14.75 10.63 20.31
CA GLY A 193 14.65 10.45 18.85
C GLY A 193 13.85 9.19 18.49
N TRP A 194 13.32 9.16 17.27
CA TRP A 194 12.79 7.95 16.65
C TRP A 194 13.97 7.16 16.08
N GLN A 195 14.11 5.89 16.44
CA GLN A 195 15.12 5.00 15.87
C GLN A 195 14.46 3.68 15.53
N LEU A 196 14.52 3.29 14.25
CA LEU A 196 14.23 1.91 13.84
C LEU A 196 15.37 1.03 14.37
N ILE A 197 15.04 -0.01 15.13
CA ILE A 197 16.01 -1.02 15.56
C ILE A 197 15.67 -2.30 14.81
N MET A 198 16.50 -2.65 13.81
CA MET A 198 16.49 -3.99 13.23
C MET A 198 17.29 -4.92 14.14
N CYS A 199 16.62 -5.81 14.87
CA CYS A 199 17.30 -6.93 15.53
C CYS A 199 17.22 -8.17 14.63
N PRO A 200 18.34 -8.72 14.14
CA PRO A 200 18.35 -10.11 13.70
C PRO A 200 18.23 -11.02 14.93
N SER A 201 17.53 -12.15 14.77
CA SER A 201 17.46 -13.22 15.78
C SER A 201 18.83 -13.73 16.20
#